data_AF-A0A957W551-F1
#
_entry.id   AF-A0A957W551-F1
#
_cell.length_a   1.000
_cell.length_b   1.000
_cell.length_c   1.000
_cell.angle_alpha   90.00
_cell.angle_beta   90.00
_cell.angle_gamma   90.00
#
_symmetry.space_group_name_H-M   'P 1'
#
loop_
_entity.id
_entity.type
_entity.pdbx_description
1 polymer ?
#
loop_
_entity_poly.entity_id
_entity_poly.type
_entity_poly.pdbx_seq_one_letter_code
_entity_poly.pdbx_strand_id
1 'polypeptide(L)'
;LGTPAYLAPEQARQDRTLDGRTDLYSLGVMLYQMVTGRLPFQGTTFQMIHAHVYETPPAPSTLVDVCPGLERIIMTALAKDPADRFPDGRAMARELLALNEQYQERTPPTLDDPLPEAAYPVLNESLQKKWCLEQIESPLLERWRTTSAFTFA
;
A
#
# COMPACT_ATOMS: atom_id res chain seq x y z
N LEU A 1 -19.22 -1.52 -16.23
CA LEU A 1 -19.04 -2.30 -14.99
C LEU A 1 -17.57 -2.18 -14.61
N GLY A 2 -17.26 -1.64 -13.43
CA GLY A 2 -15.88 -1.53 -12.96
C GLY A 2 -15.20 -2.90 -12.87
N THR A 3 -13.87 -2.92 -12.79
CA THR A 3 -13.11 -4.15 -12.60
C THR A 3 -13.54 -4.81 -11.29
N PRO A 4 -14.08 -6.04 -11.30
CA PRO A 4 -14.66 -6.68 -10.11
C PRO A 4 -13.73 -6.76 -8.91
N ALA A 5 -12.41 -6.75 -9.16
CA ALA A 5 -11.35 -6.77 -8.17
C ALA A 5 -11.31 -5.57 -7.21
N TYR A 6 -11.95 -4.44 -7.56
CA TYR A 6 -11.93 -3.21 -6.75
C TYR A 6 -13.33 -2.75 -6.35
N LEU A 7 -14.34 -3.59 -6.59
CA LEU A 7 -15.74 -3.25 -6.45
C LEU A 7 -16.11 -3.11 -4.96
N ALA A 8 -16.74 -1.99 -4.59
CA ALA A 8 -17.23 -1.83 -3.23
C ALA A 8 -18.46 -2.73 -2.94
N PRO A 9 -18.66 -3.17 -1.69
CA PRO A 9 -19.78 -4.02 -1.30
C PRO A 9 -21.15 -3.47 -1.72
N GLU A 10 -21.37 -2.18 -1.54
CA GLU A 10 -22.62 -1.48 -1.89
C GLU A 10 -22.85 -1.41 -3.40
N GLN A 11 -21.78 -1.31 -4.20
CA GLN A 11 -21.87 -1.36 -5.67
C GLN A 11 -22.21 -2.77 -6.15
N ALA A 12 -21.65 -3.79 -5.51
CA ALA A 12 -21.95 -5.20 -5.78
C ALA A 12 -23.41 -5.55 -5.46
N ARG A 13 -23.96 -4.96 -4.39
CA ARG A 13 -25.38 -5.10 -3.99
C ARG A 13 -26.35 -4.29 -4.84
N GLN A 14 -25.84 -3.38 -5.68
CA GLN A 14 -26.64 -2.42 -6.44
C GLN A 14 -27.49 -1.51 -5.53
N ASP A 15 -26.90 -1.08 -4.40
CA ASP A 15 -27.57 -0.19 -3.46
C ASP A 15 -27.88 1.16 -4.13
N ARG A 16 -29.05 1.75 -3.81
CA ARG A 16 -29.53 2.99 -4.46
C ARG A 16 -28.75 4.24 -4.03
N THR A 17 -28.02 4.17 -2.93
CA THR A 17 -27.28 5.30 -2.35
C THR A 17 -25.80 4.96 -2.34
N LEU A 18 -25.12 5.25 -3.46
CA LEU A 18 -23.67 5.21 -3.55
C LEU A 18 -23.13 6.62 -3.26
N ASP A 19 -22.21 6.74 -2.32
CA ASP A 19 -21.51 7.99 -2.03
C ASP A 19 -19.99 7.85 -2.27
N GLY A 20 -19.22 8.91 -2.01
CA GLY A 20 -17.77 8.91 -2.23
C GLY A 20 -16.99 7.87 -1.41
N ARG A 21 -17.60 7.18 -0.43
CA ARG A 21 -16.94 6.13 0.36
C ARG A 21 -16.76 4.83 -0.42
N THR A 22 -17.46 4.69 -1.54
CA THR A 22 -17.20 3.66 -2.54
C THR A 22 -15.78 3.79 -3.11
N ASP A 23 -15.35 5.01 -3.45
CA ASP A 23 -14.00 5.25 -3.97
C ASP A 23 -12.93 4.98 -2.91
N LEU A 24 -13.24 5.25 -1.63
CA LEU A 24 -12.34 4.93 -0.51
C LEU A 24 -12.11 3.43 -0.37
N TYR A 25 -13.15 2.62 -0.61
CA TYR A 25 -13.02 1.17 -0.60
C TYR A 25 -12.09 0.69 -1.73
N SER A 26 -12.33 1.17 -2.96
CA SER A 26 -11.47 0.82 -4.11
C SER A 26 -10.02 1.28 -3.91
N LEU A 27 -9.80 2.45 -3.29
CA LEU A 27 -8.48 2.91 -2.89
C LEU A 27 -7.85 2.02 -1.81
N GLY A 28 -8.63 1.56 -0.84
CA GLY A 28 -8.19 0.57 0.16
C GLY A 28 -7.70 -0.73 -0.49
N VAL A 29 -8.42 -1.22 -1.50
CA VAL A 29 -8.00 -2.39 -2.28
C VAL A 29 -6.68 -2.13 -3.03
N MET A 30 -6.54 -0.96 -3.65
CA MET A 30 -5.30 -0.57 -4.32
C MET A 30 -4.12 -0.48 -3.34
N LEU A 31 -4.31 0.14 -2.17
CA LEU A 31 -3.27 0.21 -1.14
C LEU A 31 -2.86 -1.18 -0.64
N TYR A 32 -3.84 -2.06 -0.40
CA TYR A 32 -3.60 -3.45 -0.05
C TYR A 32 -2.71 -4.13 -1.10
N GLN A 33 -3.02 -3.97 -2.38
CA GLN A 33 -2.26 -4.57 -3.46
C GLN A 33 -0.86 -3.96 -3.60
N MET A 34 -0.72 -2.65 -3.44
CA MET A 34 0.60 -2.00 -3.51
C MET A 34 1.54 -2.50 -2.42
N VAL A 35 1.01 -2.77 -1.22
CA VAL A 35 1.81 -3.26 -0.08
C VAL A 35 2.10 -4.75 -0.16
N THR A 36 1.11 -5.56 -0.51
CA THR A 36 1.24 -7.03 -0.48
C THR A 36 1.63 -7.64 -1.83
N GLY A 37 1.59 -6.86 -2.91
CA GLY A 37 1.72 -7.33 -4.30
C GLY A 37 0.53 -8.16 -4.79
N ARG A 38 -0.53 -8.33 -3.99
CA ARG A 38 -1.67 -9.23 -4.28
C ARG A 38 -2.99 -8.53 -3.97
N LEU A 39 -4.05 -8.90 -4.69
CA LEU A 39 -5.39 -8.44 -4.33
C LEU A 39 -5.87 -9.11 -3.02
N PRO A 40 -6.73 -8.43 -2.23
CA PRO A 40 -7.29 -9.00 -1.00
C PRO A 40 -8.17 -10.22 -1.27
N PHE A 41 -8.84 -10.25 -2.42
CA PHE A 41 -9.65 -11.39 -2.88
C PHE A 41 -9.25 -11.79 -4.29
N GLN A 42 -9.28 -13.09 -4.57
CA GLN A 42 -8.91 -13.66 -5.86
C GLN A 42 -9.91 -14.76 -6.24
N GLY A 43 -10.07 -14.99 -7.53
CA GLY A 43 -10.95 -16.02 -8.07
C GLY A 43 -11.67 -15.56 -9.32
N THR A 44 -12.75 -16.25 -9.65
CA THR A 44 -13.69 -15.83 -10.70
C THR A 44 -14.40 -14.53 -10.32
N THR A 45 -14.97 -13.84 -11.31
CA THR A 45 -15.75 -12.61 -11.09
C THR A 45 -16.80 -12.77 -9.99
N PHE A 46 -17.54 -13.88 -9.99
CA PHE A 46 -18.59 -14.13 -9.00
C PHE A 46 -18.01 -14.34 -7.59
N GLN A 47 -16.89 -15.06 -7.47
CA GLN A 47 -16.21 -15.26 -6.18
C GLN A 47 -15.67 -13.94 -5.62
N MET A 48 -15.07 -13.09 -6.46
CA MET A 48 -14.60 -11.77 -6.02
C MET A 48 -15.75 -10.88 -5.54
N ILE A 49 -16.87 -10.85 -6.28
CA ILE A 49 -18.07 -10.11 -5.87
C ILE A 49 -18.58 -10.62 -4.52
N HIS A 50 -18.70 -11.93 -4.35
CA HIS A 50 -19.09 -12.54 -3.08
C HIS A 50 -18.15 -12.13 -1.93
N ALA A 51 -16.84 -12.25 -2.15
CA ALA A 51 -15.84 -11.94 -1.15
C ALA A 51 -15.82 -10.45 -0.75
N HIS A 52 -15.96 -9.55 -1.73
CA HIS A 52 -16.12 -8.12 -1.45
C HIS A 52 -17.35 -7.85 -0.60
N VAL A 53 -18.44 -8.59 -0.76
CA VAL A 53 -19.67 -8.37 0.00
C VAL A 53 -19.65 -9.00 1.39
N TYR A 54 -19.04 -10.18 1.56
CA TYR A 54 -19.22 -11.01 2.76
C TYR A 54 -17.94 -11.42 3.49
N GLU A 55 -16.79 -11.46 2.81
CA GLU A 55 -15.56 -12.01 3.38
C GLU A 55 -14.66 -10.92 3.94
N THR A 56 -14.06 -11.15 5.10
CA THR A 56 -13.05 -10.24 5.65
C THR A 56 -11.73 -10.44 4.90
N PRO A 57 -11.08 -9.36 4.40
CA PRO A 57 -9.79 -9.50 3.73
C PRO A 57 -8.74 -10.00 4.74
N PRO A 58 -7.77 -10.83 4.32
CA PRO A 58 -6.63 -11.17 5.16
C PRO A 58 -5.92 -9.89 5.61
N ALA A 59 -5.37 -9.85 6.82
CA ALA A 59 -4.60 -8.70 7.26
C ALA A 59 -3.26 -8.65 6.47
N PRO A 60 -2.84 -7.50 5.91
CA PRO A 60 -1.57 -7.35 5.19
C PRO A 60 -0.35 -7.93 5.93
N SER A 61 -0.29 -7.78 7.26
CA SER A 61 0.76 -8.30 8.15
C SER A 61 0.89 -9.81 8.15
N THR A 62 -0.13 -10.54 7.69
CA THR A 62 -0.06 -12.00 7.51
C THR A 62 0.71 -12.40 6.25
N LEU A 63 0.95 -11.47 5.33
CA LEU A 63 1.59 -11.72 4.03
C LEU A 63 2.96 -11.06 3.91
N VAL A 64 3.12 -9.86 4.46
CA VAL A 64 4.35 -9.06 4.37
C VAL A 64 4.60 -8.33 5.68
N ASP A 65 5.85 -7.96 5.95
CA ASP A 65 6.16 -7.04 7.05
C ASP A 65 5.71 -5.62 6.67
N VAL A 66 4.70 -5.12 7.38
CA VAL A 66 4.05 -3.84 7.12
C VAL A 66 3.85 -3.08 8.41
N CYS A 67 3.94 -1.76 8.34
CA CYS A 67 3.58 -0.91 9.46
C CYS A 67 2.15 -1.20 9.99
N PRO A 68 1.97 -1.38 11.31
CA PRO A 68 0.64 -1.48 11.92
C PRO A 68 -0.30 -0.31 11.63
N GLY A 69 0.24 0.92 11.54
CA GLY A 69 -0.53 2.12 11.19
C GLY A 69 -1.07 2.09 9.76
N LEU A 70 -0.27 1.59 8.81
CA LEU A 70 -0.69 1.47 7.41
C LEU A 70 -1.72 0.35 7.25
N GLU A 71 -1.49 -0.80 7.90
CA GLU A 71 -2.47 -1.88 7.96
C GLU A 71 -3.82 -1.38 8.51
N ARG A 72 -3.83 -0.65 9.62
CA ARG A 72 -5.05 -0.07 10.18
C ARG A 72 -5.80 0.77 9.16
N ILE A 73 -5.10 1.68 8.45
CA ILE A 73 -5.73 2.54 7.43
C ILE A 73 -6.33 1.70 6.30
N ILE A 74 -5.60 0.70 5.80
CA ILE A 74 -6.08 -0.22 4.75
C ILE A 74 -7.33 -0.96 5.22
N MET A 75 -7.29 -1.55 6.42
CA MET A 75 -8.40 -2.34 6.95
C MET A 75 -9.64 -1.47 7.25
N THR A 76 -9.46 -0.23 7.71
CA THR A 76 -10.55 0.74 7.86
C THR A 76 -11.18 1.10 6.51
N ALA A 77 -10.38 1.31 5.47
CA ALA A 77 -10.91 1.58 4.12
C ALA A 77 -11.68 0.37 3.54
N LEU A 78 -11.25 -0.85 3.87
CA LEU A 78 -11.87 -2.11 3.44
C LEU A 78 -13.06 -2.57 4.30
N ALA A 79 -13.53 -1.75 5.24
CA ALA A 79 -14.70 -2.07 6.04
C ALA A 79 -15.94 -2.26 5.14
N LYS A 80 -16.79 -3.24 5.49
CA LYS A 80 -17.94 -3.61 4.65
C LYS A 80 -19.03 -2.56 4.70
N ASP A 81 -19.34 -2.06 5.88
CA ASP A 81 -20.25 -0.94 6.07
C ASP A 81 -19.52 0.39 5.72
N PRO A 82 -20.05 1.21 4.80
CA PRO A 82 -19.51 2.54 4.56
C PRO A 82 -19.43 3.43 5.81
N ALA A 83 -20.28 3.20 6.82
CA ALA A 83 -20.25 3.93 8.09
C ALA A 83 -18.97 3.71 8.90
N ASP A 84 -18.35 2.54 8.76
CA ASP A 84 -17.12 2.15 9.46
C ASP A 84 -15.84 2.59 8.72
N ARG A 85 -15.99 3.19 7.53
CA ARG A 85 -14.88 3.74 6.74
C ARG A 85 -14.57 5.17 7.13
N PHE A 86 -13.54 5.74 6.50
CA PHE A 86 -13.30 7.18 6.59
C PHE A 86 -14.51 7.96 6.04
N PRO A 87 -14.88 9.09 6.67
CA PRO A 87 -16.04 9.87 6.26
C PRO A 87 -15.88 10.45 4.85
N ASP A 88 -14.64 10.78 4.47
CA ASP A 88 -14.25 11.31 3.17
C ASP A 88 -12.76 11.05 2.88
N GLY A 89 -12.31 11.37 1.66
CA GLY A 89 -10.91 11.22 1.26
C GLY A 89 -9.95 12.16 1.99
N ARG A 90 -10.41 13.31 2.51
CA ARG A 90 -9.55 14.22 3.29
C ARG A 90 -9.22 13.62 4.65
N ALA A 91 -10.15 12.90 5.28
CA ALA A 91 -9.91 12.17 6.52
C ALA A 91 -8.88 11.05 6.31
N MET A 92 -9.02 10.24 5.26
CA MET A 92 -8.06 9.20 4.94
C MET A 92 -6.66 9.76 4.62
N ALA A 93 -6.60 10.84 3.83
CA ALA A 93 -5.34 11.50 3.49
C ALA A 93 -4.61 12.06 4.72
N ARG A 94 -5.33 12.66 5.69
CA ARG A 94 -4.74 13.15 6.94
C ARG A 94 -4.06 12.03 7.73
N GLU A 95 -4.70 10.87 7.84
CA GLU A 95 -4.15 9.71 8.55
C GLU A 95 -2.89 9.16 7.84
N LEU A 96 -2.89 9.11 6.51
CA LEU A 96 -1.73 8.70 5.72
C LEU A 96 -0.56 9.68 5.87
N LEU A 97 -0.82 10.98 5.84
CA LEU A 97 0.21 12.01 6.01
C LEU A 97 0.82 11.99 7.42
N ALA A 98 -0.02 11.91 8.46
CA ALA A 98 0.44 11.80 9.84
C ALA A 98 1.30 10.55 10.05
N LEU A 99 0.91 9.42 9.43
CA LEU A 99 1.72 8.21 9.45
C LEU A 99 3.07 8.43 8.74
N ASN A 100 3.07 9.06 7.56
CA ASN A 100 4.30 9.33 6.82
C ASN A 100 5.27 10.22 7.61
N GLU A 101 4.78 11.26 8.29
CA GLU A 101 5.59 12.13 9.16
C GLU A 101 6.27 11.33 10.27
N GLN A 102 5.52 10.46 10.97
CA GLN A 102 6.08 9.57 12.00
C GLN A 102 7.16 8.62 11.44
N TYR A 103 7.03 8.20 10.18
CA TYR A 103 8.04 7.39 9.50
C TYR A 103 9.25 8.19 9.04
N GLN A 104 9.09 9.46 8.67
CA GLN A 104 10.21 10.31 8.29
C GLN A 104 11.03 10.75 9.50
N GLU A 105 10.39 10.96 10.65
CA GLU A 105 11.08 11.20 11.94
C GLU A 105 11.83 9.96 12.42
N ARG A 106 11.40 8.76 12.00
CA ARG A 106 12.17 7.52 12.11
C ARG A 106 13.13 7.42 10.93
N THR A 107 14.19 8.23 10.95
CA THR A 107 15.25 8.22 9.94
C THR A 107 15.56 6.79 9.48
N PRO A 108 15.25 6.40 8.22
CA PRO A 108 15.81 5.17 7.67
C PRO A 108 17.33 5.31 7.71
N PRO A 109 18.11 4.25 7.98
CA PRO A 109 19.56 4.35 7.90
C PRO A 109 19.90 4.97 6.55
N THR A 110 20.56 6.12 6.59
CA THR A 110 21.12 6.75 5.41
C THR A 110 22.09 5.76 4.77
N LEU A 111 22.36 5.88 3.47
CA LEU A 111 23.39 5.04 2.83
C LEU A 111 24.78 5.25 3.48
N ASP A 112 24.95 6.35 4.22
CA ASP A 112 26.13 6.69 4.99
C ASP A 112 26.08 6.16 6.44
N ASP A 113 24.91 5.73 6.93
CA ASP A 113 24.81 5.04 8.22
C ASP A 113 25.34 3.61 8.06
N PRO A 114 26.21 3.16 8.97
CA PRO A 114 26.66 1.77 8.94
C PRO A 114 25.44 0.87 9.08
N LEU A 115 25.22 -0.04 8.12
CA LEU A 115 24.11 -0.98 8.20
C LEU A 115 24.22 -1.73 9.54
N PRO A 116 23.09 -2.08 10.18
CA PRO A 116 23.13 -2.83 11.42
C PRO A 116 23.91 -4.14 11.22
N GLU A 117 24.75 -4.53 12.18
CA GLU A 117 25.67 -5.68 12.09
C GLU A 117 24.95 -6.99 11.69
N ALA A 118 23.66 -7.11 12.04
CA ALA A 118 22.78 -8.23 11.69
C ALA A 118 22.38 -8.29 10.20
N ALA A 119 22.61 -7.24 9.41
CA ALA A 119 22.35 -7.20 7.96
C ALA A 119 23.54 -7.70 7.12
N TYR A 120 24.72 -7.91 7.73
CA TYR A 120 25.94 -8.37 7.06
C TYR A 120 26.25 -9.90 7.06
N PRO A 121 25.38 -10.88 7.36
CA PRO A 121 25.89 -12.26 7.41
C PRO A 121 26.28 -12.90 6.06
N VAL A 122 25.98 -12.33 4.88
CA VAL A 122 26.35 -12.98 3.59
C VAL A 122 26.55 -12.03 2.39
N LEU A 123 27.18 -10.86 2.55
CA LEU A 123 27.62 -10.07 1.40
C LEU A 123 29.15 -10.08 1.31
N ASN A 124 29.71 -11.02 0.52
CA ASN A 124 31.11 -10.94 0.13
C ASN A 124 31.30 -9.85 -0.96
N GLU A 125 32.53 -9.36 -1.13
CA GLU A 125 32.86 -8.28 -2.07
C GLU A 125 32.34 -8.51 -3.50
N SER A 126 32.26 -9.77 -3.93
CA SER A 126 31.76 -10.16 -5.24
C SER A 126 30.26 -9.89 -5.41
N LEU A 127 29.46 -10.11 -4.37
CA LEU A 127 28.03 -9.81 -4.37
C LEU A 127 27.77 -8.31 -4.23
N GLN A 128 28.57 -7.59 -3.44
CA GLN A 128 28.47 -6.12 -3.34
C GLN A 128 28.70 -5.44 -4.68
N LYS A 129 29.74 -5.85 -5.43
CA LYS A 129 29.99 -5.31 -6.78
C LYS A 129 28.87 -5.66 -7.76
N LYS A 130 28.35 -6.88 -7.70
CA LYS A 130 27.27 -7.32 -8.60
C LYS A 130 25.95 -6.59 -8.34
N TRP A 131 25.58 -6.44 -7.07
CA TRP A 131 24.37 -5.73 -6.65
C TRP A 131 24.41 -4.24 -7.00
N CYS A 132 25.58 -3.60 -6.82
CA CYS A 132 25.78 -2.19 -7.13
C CYS A 132 25.73 -1.92 -8.66
N LEU A 133 26.35 -2.80 -9.46
CA LEU A 133 26.32 -2.69 -10.92
C LEU A 133 24.92 -2.96 -11.50
N GLU A 134 24.19 -3.94 -10.96
CA GLU A 134 22.82 -4.28 -11.41
C GLU A 134 21.79 -3.20 -11.02
N GLN A 135 22.01 -2.47 -9.92
CA GLN A 135 21.12 -1.38 -9.48
C GLN A 135 21.38 -0.09 -10.27
N ILE A 136 22.64 0.26 -10.57
CA ILE A 136 23.00 1.50 -11.30
C ILE A 136 22.44 1.51 -12.73
N GLU A 137 22.28 0.35 -13.37
CA GLU A 137 21.74 0.23 -14.74
C GLU A 137 20.21 0.05 -14.80
N SER A 138 19.51 0.08 -13.65
CA SER A 138 18.06 -0.07 -13.62
C SER A 138 17.37 1.20 -14.18
N PRO A 139 16.53 1.08 -15.23
CA PRO A 139 15.75 2.19 -15.78
C PRO A 139 14.82 2.85 -14.74
N LEU A 140 14.58 2.17 -13.62
CA LEU A 140 13.79 2.70 -12.52
C LEU A 140 14.49 3.86 -11.80
N LEU A 141 15.83 3.90 -11.72
CA LEU A 141 16.57 4.96 -11.00
C LEU A 141 16.72 6.26 -11.81
N GLU A 142 16.70 6.22 -13.15
CA GLU A 142 16.79 7.44 -13.99
C GLU A 142 15.57 8.36 -13.82
N ARG A 143 14.40 7.78 -13.53
CA ARG A 143 13.14 8.51 -13.33
C ARG A 143 13.10 9.27 -12.00
N TRP A 144 13.85 8.82 -10.99
CA TRP A 144 14.00 9.53 -9.72
C TRP A 144 15.03 10.67 -9.80
N ARG A 145 16.09 10.52 -10.62
CA ARG A 145 17.11 11.56 -10.80
C ARG A 145 16.58 12.83 -11.49
N THR A 146 15.60 12.69 -12.37
CA THR A 146 15.02 13.83 -13.11
C THR A 146 13.89 14.54 -12.35
N THR A 147 13.45 14.02 -11.20
CA THR A 147 12.40 14.63 -10.36
C THR A 147 12.93 15.12 -9.02
N SER A 148 14.23 15.48 -8.94
CA SER A 148 14.80 16.24 -7.82
C SER A 148 15.15 17.66 -8.27
N ALA A 149 14.11 18.42 -8.61
CA ALA A 149 14.15 19.87 -8.61
C ALA A 149 13.12 20.38 -7.57
N PHE A 150 13.25 19.93 -6.33
CA PHE A 150 12.72 20.67 -5.19
C PHE A 150 13.84 21.59 -4.70
N THR A 151 13.92 22.75 -5.34
CA THR A 151 14.71 23.88 -4.85
C THR A 151 14.07 24.35 -3.56
N PHE A 152 14.73 24.13 -2.42
CA PHE A 152 14.47 24.90 -1.22
C PHE A 152 15.01 26.32 -1.44
N ALA A 153 14.12 27.30 -1.47
CA ALA A 153 14.39 28.70 -1.27
C ALA A 153 13.61 29.16 -0.02
#